data_AF-A0A8H4W739-F1
#
_entry.id   AF-A0A8H4W739-F1
#
_cell.length_a   1.000
_cell.length_b   1.000
_cell.length_c   1.000
_cell.angle_alpha   90.00
_cell.angle_beta   90.00
_cell.angle_gamma   90.00
#
_symmetry.space_group_name_H-M   'P 1'
#
loop_
_entity.id
_entity.type
_entity.pdbx_description
1 polymer ?
#
loop_
_entity_poly.entity_id
_entity_poly.type
_entity_poly.pdbx_seq_one_letter_code
_entity_poly.pdbx_strand_id
1 'polypeptide(L)'
;MSSPPFIPQSTIHKTTLSILAGYEHQSLEEIMAFCTPDCIHVISPSSLSISGTPMSNTAYSTFYASVLPKIWNFKLTISEIIESPQSNKVVVFASSTADSKAGVGTYGQEYVLVFEFDESGEKIKKMVEWVDSARAKAQVGILFG
;
A
#
# COMPACT_ATOMS: atom_id res chain seq x y z
N MET A 1 -30.42 12.73 23.25
CA MET A 1 -29.19 12.01 22.87
C MET A 1 -28.26 13.03 22.26
N SER A 2 -27.14 13.33 22.92
CA SER A 2 -26.12 14.26 22.40
C SER A 2 -25.36 13.58 21.27
N SER A 3 -25.21 14.26 20.13
CA SER A 3 -24.37 13.79 19.03
C SER A 3 -22.94 13.49 19.53
N PRO A 4 -22.26 12.48 18.99
CA PRO A 4 -20.86 12.22 19.34
C PRO A 4 -20.01 13.47 19.06
N PRO A 5 -18.99 13.77 19.88
CA PRO A 5 -18.08 14.87 19.61
C PRO A 5 -17.34 14.63 18.28
N PHE A 6 -17.26 15.67 17.45
CA PHE A 6 -16.43 15.67 16.25
C PHE A 6 -14.96 15.67 16.67
N ILE A 7 -14.24 14.61 16.35
CA ILE A 7 -12.79 14.52 16.51
C ILE A 7 -12.17 14.88 15.15
N PRO A 8 -11.43 15.99 15.03
CA PRO A 8 -10.73 16.31 13.80
C PRO A 8 -9.77 15.18 13.41
N GLN A 9 -9.81 14.75 12.15
CA GLN A 9 -8.84 13.78 11.65
C GLN A 9 -7.42 14.34 11.74
N SER A 10 -6.49 13.52 12.22
CA SER A 10 -5.07 13.83 12.35
C SER A 10 -4.42 14.05 10.97
N THR A 11 -3.23 14.66 10.94
CA THR A 11 -2.45 14.80 9.70
C THR A 11 -2.09 13.43 9.12
N ILE A 12 -1.59 12.51 9.95
CA ILE A 12 -1.23 11.14 9.50
C ILE A 12 -2.44 10.41 8.91
N HIS A 13 -3.64 10.59 9.47
CA HIS A 13 -4.85 10.00 8.93
C HIS A 13 -5.14 10.51 7.52
N LYS A 14 -5.13 11.84 7.32
CA LYS A 14 -5.39 12.47 6.03
C LYS A 14 -4.35 12.08 4.97
N THR A 15 -3.09 12.02 5.37
CA THR A 15 -2.01 11.57 4.50
C THR A 15 -2.18 10.10 4.13
N THR A 16 -2.51 9.22 5.09
CA THR A 16 -2.84 7.81 4.81
C THR A 16 -3.98 7.70 3.80
N LEU A 17 -5.10 8.40 3.99
CA LEU A 17 -6.22 8.36 3.03
C LEU A 17 -5.80 8.82 1.63
N SER A 18 -4.91 9.82 1.53
CA SER A 18 -4.41 10.29 0.24
C SER A 18 -3.52 9.26 -0.47
N ILE A 19 -2.67 8.54 0.29
CA ILE A 19 -1.86 7.44 -0.24
C ILE A 19 -2.77 6.30 -0.74
N LEU A 20 -3.79 5.93 0.05
CA LEU A 20 -4.74 4.87 -0.30
C LEU A 20 -5.56 5.22 -1.55
N ALA A 21 -5.95 6.48 -1.72
CA ALA A 21 -6.59 6.95 -2.95
C ALA A 21 -5.67 6.82 -4.17
N GLY A 22 -4.37 7.10 -4.03
CA GLY A 22 -3.38 6.89 -5.10
C GLY A 22 -3.32 5.44 -5.58
N TYR A 23 -3.48 4.46 -4.68
CA TYR A 23 -3.61 3.04 -5.06
C TYR A 23 -4.88 2.76 -5.86
N GLU A 24 -6.03 3.32 -5.44
CA GLU A 24 -7.31 3.13 -6.14
C GLU A 24 -7.31 3.78 -7.53
N HIS A 25 -6.63 4.91 -7.70
CA HIS A 25 -6.38 5.53 -9.00
C HIS A 25 -5.32 4.80 -9.85
N GLN A 26 -4.67 3.77 -9.30
CA GLN A 26 -3.54 3.08 -9.93
C GLN A 26 -2.40 4.05 -10.33
N SER A 27 -2.19 5.11 -9.55
CA SER A 27 -1.25 6.19 -9.84
C SER A 27 -0.02 6.10 -8.95
N LEU A 28 1.08 5.59 -9.52
CA LEU A 28 2.36 5.53 -8.82
C LEU A 28 2.88 6.93 -8.44
N GLU A 29 2.61 7.94 -9.27
CA GLU A 29 2.98 9.33 -8.97
C GLU A 29 2.30 9.82 -7.69
N GLU A 30 0.98 9.57 -7.55
CA GLU A 30 0.22 9.98 -6.37
C GLU A 30 0.68 9.25 -5.10
N ILE A 31 0.96 7.95 -5.19
CA ILE A 31 1.49 7.17 -4.06
C ILE A 31 2.85 7.71 -3.63
N MET A 32 3.76 7.89 -4.59
CA MET A 32 5.14 8.28 -4.32
C MET A 32 5.28 9.75 -3.93
N ALA A 33 4.30 10.60 -4.24
CA ALA A 33 4.27 12.00 -3.82
C ALA A 33 4.35 12.16 -2.29
N PHE A 34 3.94 11.14 -1.53
CA PHE A 34 3.98 11.15 -0.06
C PHE A 34 5.25 10.51 0.52
N CYS A 35 6.14 9.97 -0.29
CA CYS A 35 7.40 9.40 0.18
C CYS A 35 8.45 10.50 0.42
N THR A 36 9.20 10.41 1.52
CA THR A 36 10.45 11.20 1.67
C THR A 36 11.46 10.78 0.59
N PRO A 37 12.46 11.62 0.25
CA PRO A 37 13.45 11.28 -0.76
C PRO A 37 14.21 9.97 -0.48
N ASP A 38 14.40 9.65 0.79
CA ASP A 38 15.08 8.47 1.32
C ASP A 38 14.11 7.36 1.78
N CYS A 39 12.84 7.43 1.40
CA CYS A 39 11.83 6.47 1.83
C CYS A 39 12.20 5.03 1.44
N ILE A 40 11.93 4.11 2.36
CA ILE A 40 12.25 2.70 2.25
C ILE A 40 10.97 1.87 2.12
N HIS A 41 10.94 0.97 1.14
CA HIS A 41 9.80 0.10 0.87
C HIS A 41 10.17 -1.35 1.17
N VAL A 42 9.32 -2.07 1.90
CA VAL A 42 9.57 -3.46 2.28
C VAL A 42 8.35 -4.31 1.96
N ILE A 43 8.55 -5.37 1.18
CA ILE A 43 7.51 -6.39 0.95
C ILE A 43 7.76 -7.57 1.89
N SER A 44 6.70 -8.03 2.54
CA SER A 44 6.68 -9.13 3.51
C SER A 44 5.52 -10.09 3.21
N PRO A 45 5.52 -11.35 3.68
CA PRO A 45 6.48 -11.98 4.60
C PRO A 45 7.73 -12.57 3.93
N SER A 46 8.71 -12.99 4.74
CA SER A 46 9.99 -13.61 4.34
C SER A 46 9.86 -14.87 3.47
N SER A 47 8.67 -15.47 3.42
CA SER A 47 8.36 -16.63 2.58
C SER A 47 8.20 -16.31 1.08
N LEU A 48 8.26 -15.04 0.70
CA LEU A 48 8.22 -14.56 -0.68
C LEU A 48 9.63 -14.31 -1.20
N SER A 49 9.92 -14.68 -2.44
CA SER A 49 11.24 -14.46 -3.06
C SER A 49 11.62 -12.98 -3.15
N ILE A 50 10.63 -12.08 -3.20
CA ILE A 50 10.85 -10.63 -3.33
C ILE A 50 11.01 -9.93 -1.97
N SER A 51 10.81 -10.66 -0.87
CA SER A 51 10.77 -10.10 0.48
C SER A 51 12.15 -9.87 1.08
N GLY A 52 12.19 -9.10 2.17
CA GLY A 52 13.36 -8.99 3.04
C GLY A 52 14.45 -8.02 2.59
N THR A 53 14.45 -7.61 1.31
CA THR A 53 15.35 -6.54 0.83
C THR A 53 14.60 -5.20 0.80
N PRO A 54 15.01 -4.22 1.63
CA PRO A 54 14.46 -2.88 1.55
C PRO A 54 14.76 -2.24 0.18
N MET A 55 13.73 -1.71 -0.46
CA MET A 55 13.81 -1.03 -1.75
C MET A 55 13.85 0.49 -1.54
N SER A 56 14.68 1.18 -2.32
CA SER A 56 14.60 2.64 -2.47
C SER A 56 13.35 3.03 -3.27
N ASN A 57 12.99 4.31 -3.26
CA ASN A 57 11.95 4.85 -4.13
C ASN A 57 12.11 4.44 -5.60
N THR A 58 13.32 4.51 -6.15
CA THR A 58 13.59 4.12 -7.55
C THR A 58 13.35 2.63 -7.78
N ALA A 59 13.81 1.78 -6.86
CA ALA A 59 13.64 0.33 -6.97
C ALA A 59 12.15 -0.05 -6.85
N TYR A 60 11.44 0.56 -5.91
CA TYR A 60 10.01 0.35 -5.70
C TYR A 60 9.19 0.81 -6.91
N SER A 61 9.47 1.99 -7.46
CA SER A 61 8.83 2.49 -8.68
C SER A 61 9.06 1.57 -9.87
N THR A 62 10.27 1.02 -10.02
CA THR A 62 10.58 0.05 -11.08
C THR A 62 9.78 -1.24 -10.91
N PHE A 63 9.67 -1.73 -9.67
CA PHE A 63 8.86 -2.90 -9.35
C PHE A 63 7.37 -2.65 -9.67
N TYR A 64 6.78 -1.55 -9.20
CA TYR A 64 5.38 -1.22 -9.45
C TYR A 64 5.07 -0.99 -10.93
N ALA A 65 5.98 -0.37 -11.68
CA ALA A 65 5.85 -0.20 -13.13
C ALA A 65 5.80 -1.52 -13.90
N SER A 66 6.36 -2.62 -13.33
CA SER A 66 6.25 -3.95 -13.92
C SER A 66 4.88 -4.63 -13.68
N VAL A 67 4.15 -4.19 -12.66
CA VAL A 67 2.89 -4.79 -12.19
C VAL A 67 1.66 -3.99 -12.65
N LEU A 68 1.62 -2.68 -12.40
CA LEU A 68 0.45 -1.82 -12.66
C LEU A 68 -0.11 -1.94 -14.08
N PRO A 69 0.70 -1.98 -15.16
CA PRO A 69 0.16 -2.06 -16.51
C PRO A 69 -0.61 -3.35 -16.81
N LYS A 70 -0.44 -4.40 -15.99
CA LYS A 70 -1.01 -5.75 -16.20
C LYS A 70 -2.38 -5.94 -15.55
N ILE A 71 -2.82 -4.98 -14.73
CA ILE A 71 -4.11 -5.02 -14.05
C ILE A 71 -4.94 -3.78 -14.39
N TRP A 72 -6.25 -3.88 -14.26
CA TRP A 72 -7.20 -2.77 -14.39
C TRP A 72 -8.39 -2.97 -13.46
N ASN A 73 -9.23 -1.93 -13.29
CA ASN A 73 -10.33 -1.92 -12.32
C ASN A 73 -9.86 -2.27 -10.90
N PHE A 74 -8.69 -1.78 -10.49
CA PHE A 74 -8.22 -2.00 -9.13
C PHE A 74 -9.17 -1.34 -8.14
N LYS A 75 -9.60 -2.09 -7.13
CA LYS A 75 -10.43 -1.63 -6.04
C LYS A 75 -9.78 -2.00 -4.72
N LEU A 76 -9.65 -1.02 -3.84
CA LEU A 76 -9.12 -1.19 -2.50
C LEU A 76 -10.28 -1.13 -1.50
N THR A 77 -10.36 -2.11 -0.61
CA THR A 77 -11.32 -2.15 0.50
C THR A 77 -10.55 -2.03 1.79
N ILE A 78 -10.81 -0.96 2.55
CA ILE A 78 -10.17 -0.71 3.84
C ILE A 78 -11.07 -1.28 4.94
N SER A 79 -10.56 -2.23 5.72
CA SER A 79 -11.29 -2.78 6.86
C SER A 79 -11.01 -1.99 8.14
N GLU A 80 -9.77 -1.53 8.33
CA GLU A 80 -9.38 -0.81 9.54
C GLU A 80 -8.17 0.10 9.30
N ILE A 81 -8.14 1.25 9.96
CA ILE A 81 -6.99 2.15 10.05
C ILE A 81 -6.69 2.35 11.55
N ILE A 82 -5.48 1.98 11.97
CA ILE A 82 -5.02 2.10 13.35
C ILE A 82 -3.87 3.10 13.40
N GLU A 83 -4.07 4.20 14.11
CA GLU A 83 -3.05 5.23 14.31
C GLU A 83 -2.26 4.95 15.59
N SER A 84 -0.93 5.10 15.52
CA SER A 84 -0.03 5.12 16.67
C SER A 84 0.69 6.47 16.73
N PRO A 85 0.09 7.50 17.35
CA PRO A 85 0.66 8.83 17.41
C PRO A 85 2.03 8.88 18.08
N GLN A 86 2.28 8.04 19.09
CA GLN A 86 3.56 8.02 19.80
C GLN A 86 4.73 7.55 18.93
N SER A 87 4.44 6.79 17.88
CA SER A 87 5.46 6.26 16.97
C SER A 87 5.42 6.86 15.58
N ASN A 88 4.50 7.81 15.31
CA ASN A 88 4.19 8.34 13.98
C ASN A 88 3.96 7.20 12.97
N LYS A 89 3.15 6.22 13.34
CA LYS A 89 2.82 5.09 12.46
C LYS A 89 1.33 4.95 12.25
N VAL A 90 0.98 4.40 11.09
CA VAL A 90 -0.37 3.94 10.78
C VAL A 90 -0.30 2.51 10.28
N VAL A 91 -1.20 1.67 10.78
CA VAL A 91 -1.44 0.32 10.26
C VAL A 91 -2.78 0.30 9.55
N VAL A 92 -2.81 -0.20 8.33
CA VAL A 92 -4.03 -0.33 7.52
C VAL A 92 -4.24 -1.80 7.21
N PHE A 93 -5.40 -2.32 7.59
CA PHE A 93 -5.88 -3.61 7.12
C PHE A 93 -6.72 -3.36 5.87
N ALA A 94 -6.36 -4.02 4.78
CA ALA A 94 -7.02 -3.81 3.49
C ALA A 94 -7.03 -5.10 2.65
N SER A 95 -7.94 -5.14 1.69
CA SER A 95 -7.95 -6.13 0.63
C SER A 95 -8.13 -5.43 -0.72
N SER A 96 -7.62 -6.02 -1.79
CA SER A 96 -7.81 -5.51 -3.15
C SER A 96 -8.33 -6.56 -4.11
N THR A 97 -8.97 -6.08 -5.17
CA THR A 97 -9.35 -6.86 -6.34
C THR A 97 -9.00 -6.07 -7.59
N ALA A 98 -8.57 -6.74 -8.66
CA ALA A 98 -8.41 -6.16 -9.98
C ALA A 98 -8.58 -7.23 -11.07
N ASP A 99 -8.92 -6.78 -12.27
CA ASP A 99 -8.99 -7.64 -13.44
C ASP A 99 -7.60 -7.80 -14.07
N SER A 100 -7.26 -9.02 -14.50
CA SER A 100 -6.03 -9.26 -15.27
C SER A 100 -6.23 -8.79 -16.71
N LYS A 101 -5.31 -7.98 -17.23
CA LYS A 101 -5.32 -7.59 -18.66
C LYS A 101 -4.96 -8.73 -19.60
N ALA A 102 -4.37 -9.82 -19.09
CA ALA A 102 -4.15 -11.03 -19.88
C ALA A 102 -5.47 -11.79 -20.16
N GLY A 103 -6.60 -11.38 -19.56
CA GLY A 103 -7.91 -12.01 -19.75
C GLY A 103 -8.06 -13.35 -19.01
N VAL A 104 -7.08 -13.73 -18.19
CA VAL A 104 -7.07 -14.97 -17.42
C VAL A 104 -6.98 -14.64 -15.93
N GLY A 105 -7.98 -15.07 -15.16
CA GLY A 105 -8.03 -14.91 -13.71
C GLY A 105 -8.24 -13.47 -13.24
N THR A 106 -8.38 -13.32 -11.92
CA THR A 106 -8.50 -12.04 -11.23
C THR A 106 -7.29 -11.84 -10.32
N TYR A 107 -6.73 -10.63 -10.32
CA TYR A 107 -5.77 -10.21 -9.30
C TYR A 107 -6.54 -9.91 -8.00
N GLY A 108 -5.99 -10.31 -6.87
CA GLY A 108 -6.56 -9.98 -5.58
C GLY A 108 -5.60 -10.30 -4.45
N GLN A 109 -5.61 -9.47 -3.42
CA GLN A 109 -4.61 -9.49 -2.36
C GLN A 109 -5.23 -9.05 -1.03
N GLU A 110 -4.69 -9.56 0.07
CA GLU A 110 -4.93 -9.05 1.42
C GLU A 110 -3.63 -8.44 1.94
N TYR A 111 -3.76 -7.30 2.63
CA TYR A 111 -2.64 -6.47 3.04
C TYR A 111 -2.78 -6.07 4.51
N VAL A 112 -1.64 -6.08 5.19
CA VAL A 112 -1.38 -5.15 6.29
C VAL A 112 -0.35 -4.15 5.80
N LEU A 113 -0.77 -2.91 5.59
CA LEU A 113 0.12 -1.81 5.22
C LEU A 113 0.58 -1.11 6.49
N VAL A 114 1.87 -0.89 6.64
CA VAL A 114 2.43 -0.10 7.74
C VAL A 114 3.14 1.10 7.17
N PHE A 115 2.66 2.29 7.51
CA PHE A 115 3.28 3.56 7.15
C PHE A 115 3.99 4.13 8.37
N GLU A 116 5.28 4.44 8.24
CA GLU A 116 6.02 5.22 9.23
C GLU A 116 6.24 6.62 8.67
N PHE A 117 5.74 7.63 9.38
CA PHE A 117 5.76 9.03 8.97
C PHE A 117 7.01 9.75 9.46
N ASP A 118 7.30 10.89 8.82
CA ASP A 118 8.19 11.90 9.37
C ASP A 118 7.56 12.60 10.59
N GLU A 119 8.26 13.59 11.14
CA GLU A 119 7.80 14.34 12.32
C GLU A 119 6.53 15.16 12.05
N SER A 120 6.30 15.56 10.80
CA SER A 120 5.15 16.38 10.39
C SER A 120 3.89 15.54 10.20
N GLY A 121 4.02 14.26 9.85
CA GLY A 121 2.91 13.40 9.45
C GLY A 121 2.45 13.61 8.01
N GLU A 122 3.14 14.44 7.23
CA GLU A 122 2.80 14.74 5.82
C GLU A 122 3.50 13.81 4.82
N LYS A 123 4.61 13.19 5.22
CA LYS A 123 5.35 12.23 4.38
C LYS A 123 5.65 10.94 5.13
N ILE A 124 5.76 9.84 4.39
CA ILE A 124 6.21 8.54 4.88
C ILE A 124 7.70 8.37 4.60
N LYS A 125 8.42 7.87 5.60
CA LYS A 125 9.84 7.48 5.52
C LYS A 125 9.98 5.99 5.24
N LYS A 126 8.93 5.22 5.55
CA LYS A 126 8.92 3.78 5.35
C LYS A 126 7.52 3.28 5.08
N MET A 127 7.43 2.37 4.13
CA MET A 127 6.25 1.56 3.88
C MET A 127 6.61 0.08 4.01
N VAL A 128 5.76 -0.67 4.73
CA VAL A 128 5.79 -2.12 4.73
C VAL A 128 4.48 -2.64 4.16
N GLU A 129 4.57 -3.42 3.09
CA GLU A 129 3.45 -4.17 2.53
C GLU A 129 3.56 -5.62 3.00
N TRP A 130 2.76 -6.00 3.99
CA TRP A 130 2.60 -7.40 4.37
C TRP A 130 1.45 -8.00 3.58
N VAL A 131 1.76 -8.91 2.67
CA VAL A 131 0.78 -9.46 1.72
C VAL A 131 0.46 -10.92 2.03
N ASP A 132 -0.72 -11.41 1.60
CA ASP A 132 -1.01 -12.83 1.58
C ASP A 132 -0.05 -13.54 0.62
N SER A 133 0.90 -14.29 1.19
CA SER A 133 1.94 -14.96 0.43
C SER A 133 1.43 -16.07 -0.51
N ALA A 134 0.30 -16.71 -0.19
CA ALA A 134 -0.30 -17.72 -1.07
C ALA A 134 -0.88 -17.05 -2.31
N ARG A 135 -1.60 -15.95 -2.12
CA ARG A 135 -2.12 -15.13 -3.23
C ARG A 135 -1.00 -14.51 -4.04
N ALA A 136 0.04 -14.00 -3.38
CA ALA A 136 1.19 -13.38 -4.03
C ALA A 136 1.98 -14.36 -4.91
N LYS A 137 2.02 -15.65 -4.55
CA LYS A 137 2.61 -16.71 -5.40
C LYS A 137 1.70 -17.05 -6.58
N ALA A 138 0.39 -17.20 -6.35
CA ALA A 138 -0.58 -17.53 -7.40
C ALA A 138 -0.63 -16.45 -8.50
N GLN A 139 -0.57 -15.17 -8.12
CA GLN A 139 -0.63 -14.07 -9.07
C GLN A 139 0.63 -13.92 -9.96
N VAL A 140 1.77 -14.53 -9.61
CA VAL A 140 2.95 -14.50 -10.51
C VAL A 140 2.61 -15.12 -11.86
N GLY A 141 1.89 -16.26 -11.87
CA GLY A 141 1.45 -16.88 -13.12
C GLY A 141 0.39 -16.06 -13.86
N ILE A 142 -0.45 -15.29 -13.15
CA ILE A 142 -1.47 -14.42 -13.76
C ILE A 142 -0.82 -13.20 -14.43
N LEU A 143 0.24 -12.66 -13.83
CA LEU A 143 0.87 -11.41 -14.27
C LEU A 143 2.00 -11.66 -15.27
N PHE A 144 2.73 -12.77 -15.15
CA PHE A 144 3.97 -13.02 -15.89
C PHE A 144 4.03 -14.37 -16.62
N GLY A 145 2.98 -15.18 -16.53
CA GLY A 145 2.79 -16.37 -17.37
C GLY A 145 2.11 -16.01 -18.68
#